data_AF-A0AA38I106-F1
#
_entry.id   AF-A0AA38I106-F1
#
_cell.length_a   1.000
_cell.length_b   1.000
_cell.length_c   1.000
_cell.angle_alpha   90.00
_cell.angle_beta   90.00
_cell.angle_gamma   90.00
#
_symmetry.space_group_name_H-M   'P 1'
#
loop_
_entity.id
_entity.type
_entity.pdbx_description
1 polymer ?
#
loop_
_entity_poly.entity_id
_entity_poly.type
_entity_poly.pdbx_seq_one_letter_code
_entity_poly.pdbx_strand_id
1 'polypeptide(L)'
;MEEFNKKAKEQDDLGKKIQTVLTNARKDPAKRKTQNWRSKTAKQLQEFWNEIQRNHEELKVLGPTLRNTHNYFEVKYFDRLKTLHKDAKKYLESVQTSPDVDPEQETRIRRQLFRLQKISTKLTKIKSDLGQDYSRGRYELLAEKIQGQWRSIMELHEEIFVHEREFEDKYFADEMYEKTEEKKVRGCDRKTERKNPVTVRPSTGETKHPITPN
;
A
#
# COMPACT_ATOMS: atom_id res chain seq x y z
N MET A 1 -20.06 23.54 -30.15
CA MET A 1 -19.14 22.50 -30.68
C MET A 1 -17.78 22.49 -29.97
N GLU A 2 -17.12 23.64 -29.77
CA GLU A 2 -15.79 23.71 -29.14
C GLU A 2 -15.72 23.12 -27.72
N GLU A 3 -16.71 23.41 -26.87
CA GLU A 3 -16.75 22.92 -25.48
C GLU A 3 -16.93 21.40 -25.39
N PHE A 4 -17.79 20.82 -26.24
CA PHE A 4 -17.94 19.36 -26.35
C PHE A 4 -16.63 18.70 -26.78
N ASN A 5 -15.96 19.23 -27.80
CA ASN A 5 -14.69 18.69 -28.27
C ASN A 5 -13.60 18.78 -27.20
N LYS A 6 -13.57 19.86 -26.42
CA LYS A 6 -12.66 20.01 -25.27
C LYS A 6 -12.92 18.93 -24.23
N LYS A 7 -14.18 18.73 -23.83
CA LYS A 7 -14.56 17.72 -22.82
C LYS A 7 -14.31 16.29 -23.29
N ALA A 8 -14.59 15.99 -24.56
CA ALA A 8 -14.28 14.70 -25.17
C ALA A 8 -12.77 14.42 -25.16
N LYS A 9 -11.95 15.44 -25.46
CA LYS A 9 -10.49 15.33 -25.38
C LYS A 9 -10.00 15.12 -23.94
N GLU A 10 -10.53 15.88 -22.98
CA GLU A 10 -10.20 15.69 -21.56
C GLU A 10 -10.53 14.27 -21.09
N GLN A 11 -11.68 13.73 -21.49
CA GLN A 11 -12.08 12.35 -21.17
C GLN A 11 -11.12 11.32 -21.80
N ASP A 12 -10.66 11.55 -23.04
CA ASP A 12 -9.68 10.68 -23.69
C ASP A 12 -8.31 10.71 -23.02
N ASP A 13 -7.87 11.89 -22.60
CA ASP A 13 -6.61 12.05 -21.88
C ASP A 13 -6.66 11.39 -20.49
N LEU A 14 -7.81 11.41 -19.81
CA LEU A 14 -8.03 10.64 -18.58
C LEU A 14 -7.97 9.12 -18.82
N GLY A 15 -8.55 8.64 -19.92
CA GLY A 15 -8.43 7.24 -20.33
C GLY A 15 -6.99 6.81 -20.56
N LYS A 16 -6.18 7.63 -21.23
CA LYS A 16 -4.74 7.39 -21.42
C LYS A 16 -3.98 7.36 -20.09
N LYS A 17 -4.34 8.21 -19.12
CA LYS A 17 -3.74 8.20 -17.78
C LYS A 17 -4.02 6.88 -17.05
N ILE A 18 -5.26 6.38 -17.07
CA ILE A 18 -5.59 5.06 -16.50
C ILE A 18 -4.77 3.95 -17.17
N GLN A 19 -4.71 3.94 -18.52
CA GLN A 19 -3.93 2.96 -19.27
C GLN A 19 -2.44 3.01 -18.93
N THR A 20 -1.89 4.21 -18.73
CA THR A 20 -0.49 4.43 -18.37
C THR A 20 -0.20 3.90 -16.98
N VAL A 21 -1.05 4.21 -16.00
CA VAL A 21 -0.93 3.68 -14.62
C VAL A 21 -0.94 2.16 -14.64
N LEU A 22 -1.89 1.55 -15.34
CA LEU A 22 -1.98 0.08 -15.43
C LEU A 22 -0.75 -0.55 -16.10
N THR A 23 -0.25 0.07 -17.17
CA THR A 23 0.93 -0.42 -17.90
C THR A 23 2.18 -0.35 -17.03
N ASN A 24 2.38 0.76 -16.33
CA ASN A 24 3.51 0.94 -15.41
C ASN A 24 3.43 -0.03 -14.25
N ALA A 25 2.24 -0.16 -13.66
CA ALA A 25 1.97 -1.09 -12.57
C ALA A 25 2.25 -2.55 -12.94
N ARG A 26 2.05 -2.94 -14.21
CA ARG A 26 2.42 -4.28 -14.73
C ARG A 26 3.91 -4.46 -14.92
N LYS A 27 4.61 -3.43 -15.40
CA LYS A 27 6.07 -3.45 -15.64
C LYS A 27 6.89 -3.35 -14.36
N ASP A 28 6.36 -2.73 -13.32
CA ASP A 28 7.09 -2.53 -12.07
C ASP A 28 7.43 -3.86 -11.39
N PRO A 29 8.65 -4.01 -10.85
CA PRO A 29 9.07 -5.21 -10.14
C PRO A 29 8.28 -5.36 -8.83
N ALA A 30 8.05 -6.61 -8.39
CA ALA A 30 7.25 -6.94 -7.21
C ALA A 30 7.70 -6.20 -5.93
N LYS A 31 9.02 -5.99 -5.76
CA LYS A 31 9.60 -5.24 -4.64
C LYS A 31 9.14 -3.78 -4.49
N ARG A 32 8.58 -3.18 -5.55
CA ARG A 32 8.03 -1.82 -5.52
C ARG A 32 6.54 -1.80 -5.17
N LYS A 33 5.86 -2.95 -5.22
CA LYS A 33 4.41 -3.08 -5.05
C LYS A 33 4.06 -3.31 -3.58
N THR A 34 4.47 -2.35 -2.75
CA THR A 34 4.14 -2.29 -1.33
C THR A 34 2.65 -2.02 -1.11
N GLN A 35 2.15 -2.20 0.11
CA GLN A 35 0.74 -1.90 0.44
C GLN A 35 0.47 -0.40 0.29
N ASN A 36 1.40 0.45 0.72
CA ASN A 36 1.30 1.90 0.52
C ASN A 36 1.26 2.28 -0.98
N TRP A 37 2.11 1.65 -1.81
CA TRP A 37 2.07 1.86 -3.26
C TRP A 37 0.70 1.51 -3.83
N ARG A 38 0.13 0.36 -3.45
CA ARG A 38 -1.23 -0.03 -3.91
C ARG A 38 -2.30 0.95 -3.50
N SER A 39 -2.32 1.36 -2.23
CA SER A 39 -3.30 2.30 -1.71
C SER A 39 -3.25 3.62 -2.48
N LYS A 40 -2.04 4.13 -2.76
CA LYS A 40 -1.83 5.33 -3.59
C LYS A 40 -2.31 5.12 -5.02
N THR A 41 -1.95 4.02 -5.66
CA THR A 41 -2.37 3.73 -7.04
C THR A 41 -3.87 3.53 -7.15
N ALA A 42 -4.50 2.84 -6.18
CA ALA A 42 -5.95 2.67 -6.13
C ALA A 42 -6.67 4.01 -5.97
N LYS A 43 -6.19 4.88 -5.09
CA LYS A 43 -6.72 6.24 -4.92
C LYS A 43 -6.63 7.05 -6.22
N GLN A 44 -5.47 7.02 -6.87
CA GLN A 44 -5.24 7.74 -8.14
C GLN A 44 -6.17 7.24 -9.26
N LEU A 45 -6.36 5.93 -9.38
CA LEU A 45 -7.30 5.36 -10.35
C LEU A 45 -8.74 5.79 -10.08
N GLN A 46 -9.14 5.82 -8.80
CA GLN A 46 -10.47 6.27 -8.40
C GLN A 46 -10.69 7.77 -8.69
N GLU A 47 -9.68 8.61 -8.48
CA GLU A 47 -9.73 10.04 -8.82
C GLU A 47 -9.96 10.24 -10.33
N PHE A 48 -9.18 9.56 -11.18
CA PHE A 48 -9.39 9.62 -12.64
C PHE A 48 -10.76 9.10 -13.05
N TRP A 49 -11.25 8.04 -12.41
CA TRP A 49 -12.57 7.50 -12.70
C TRP A 49 -13.69 8.49 -12.34
N ASN A 50 -13.60 9.12 -11.17
CA ASN A 50 -14.56 10.14 -10.75
C ASN A 50 -14.58 11.34 -11.73
N GLU A 51 -13.41 11.78 -12.21
CA GLU A 51 -13.32 12.82 -13.23
C GLU A 51 -13.93 12.39 -14.57
N ILE A 52 -13.70 11.14 -15.00
CA ILE A 52 -14.32 10.57 -16.21
C ILE A 52 -15.85 10.54 -16.08
N GLN A 53 -16.38 10.17 -14.91
CA GLN A 53 -17.82 10.16 -14.64
C GLN A 53 -18.41 11.58 -14.74
N ARG A 54 -17.78 12.56 -14.09
CA ARG A 54 -18.21 13.97 -14.17
C ARG A 54 -18.16 14.50 -15.60
N ASN A 55 -17.05 14.29 -16.32
CA ASN A 55 -16.92 14.71 -17.71
C ASN A 55 -17.96 14.03 -18.61
N HIS A 56 -18.30 12.77 -18.32
CA HIS A 56 -19.32 12.05 -19.08
C HIS A 56 -20.73 12.62 -18.87
N GLU A 57 -21.06 13.02 -17.64
CA GLU A 57 -22.33 13.70 -17.34
C GLU A 57 -22.42 15.04 -18.07
N GLU A 58 -21.34 15.83 -18.07
CA GLU A 58 -21.28 17.09 -18.82
C GLU A 58 -21.41 16.88 -20.33
N LEU A 59 -20.77 15.83 -20.89
CA LEU A 59 -20.90 15.47 -22.30
C LEU A 59 -22.33 15.06 -22.66
N LYS A 60 -23.06 14.39 -21.77
CA LYS A 60 -24.49 14.07 -21.96
C LYS A 60 -25.38 15.31 -21.96
N VAL A 61 -25.03 16.34 -21.19
CA VAL A 61 -25.76 17.62 -21.21
C VAL A 61 -25.49 18.39 -22.52
N LEU A 62 -24.25 18.36 -23.01
CA LEU A 62 -23.85 19.03 -24.25
C LEU A 62 -24.31 18.27 -25.52
N GLY A 63 -24.39 16.94 -25.45
CA GLY A 63 -24.68 16.04 -26.57
C GLY A 63 -25.97 16.33 -27.35
N PRO A 64 -27.13 16.60 -26.71
CA PRO A 64 -28.40 16.91 -27.37
C PRO A 64 -28.32 18.10 -28.35
N THR A 65 -27.37 19.01 -28.15
CA THR A 65 -27.14 20.16 -29.06
C THR A 65 -26.39 19.79 -30.35
N LEU A 66 -25.86 18.56 -30.44
CA LEU A 66 -25.00 18.08 -31.52
C LEU A 66 -25.58 16.78 -32.11
N ARG A 67 -26.58 16.92 -32.99
CA ARG A 67 -27.40 15.83 -33.56
C ARG A 67 -26.67 14.61 -34.19
N ASN A 68 -25.36 14.66 -34.45
CA ASN A 68 -24.67 13.68 -35.30
C ASN A 68 -23.48 12.92 -34.67
N THR A 69 -23.02 13.27 -33.46
CA THR A 69 -21.84 12.62 -32.81
C THR A 69 -22.20 11.73 -31.61
N HIS A 70 -23.50 11.61 -31.34
CA HIS A 70 -24.09 11.24 -30.05
C HIS A 70 -23.73 9.83 -29.55
N ASN A 71 -23.78 8.81 -30.41
CA ASN A 71 -23.75 7.42 -29.94
C ASN A 71 -22.34 6.88 -29.57
N TYR A 72 -21.28 7.39 -30.21
CA TYR A 72 -19.92 6.87 -29.97
C TYR A 72 -19.36 7.34 -28.62
N PHE A 73 -19.45 8.64 -28.33
CA PHE A 73 -18.90 9.21 -27.09
C PHE A 73 -19.77 8.95 -25.87
N GLU A 74 -21.10 8.93 -26.01
CA GLU A 74 -21.97 8.75 -24.84
C GLU A 74 -22.02 7.31 -24.33
N VAL A 75 -22.01 6.31 -25.21
CA VAL A 75 -22.23 4.92 -24.76
C VAL A 75 -20.97 4.09 -24.95
N LYS A 76 -20.48 3.97 -26.18
CA LYS A 76 -19.38 3.04 -26.50
C LYS A 76 -18.05 3.44 -25.86
N TYR A 77 -17.71 4.72 -25.88
CA TYR A 77 -16.44 5.19 -25.34
C TYR A 77 -16.41 5.15 -23.81
N PHE A 78 -17.48 5.60 -23.16
CA PHE A 78 -17.60 5.52 -21.70
C PHE A 78 -17.57 4.07 -21.21
N ASP A 79 -18.25 3.14 -21.89
CA ASP A 79 -18.20 1.71 -21.54
C ASP A 79 -16.80 1.11 -21.68
N ARG A 80 -16.02 1.56 -22.68
CA ARG A 80 -14.61 1.17 -22.81
C ARG A 80 -13.78 1.66 -21.62
N LEU A 81 -13.96 2.91 -21.19
CA LEU A 81 -13.27 3.47 -20.02
C LEU A 81 -13.68 2.75 -18.72
N LYS A 82 -14.96 2.40 -18.59
CA LYS A 82 -15.48 1.61 -17.46
C LYS A 82 -14.84 0.24 -17.39
N THR A 83 -14.69 -0.42 -18.53
CA THR A 83 -14.01 -1.72 -18.64
C THR A 83 -12.54 -1.59 -18.25
N LEU A 84 -11.84 -0.57 -18.78
CA LEU A 84 -10.44 -0.30 -18.45
C LEU A 84 -10.23 -0.05 -16.94
N HIS A 85 -11.11 0.73 -16.31
CA HIS A 85 -11.07 0.99 -14.87
C HIS A 85 -11.29 -0.31 -14.07
N LYS A 86 -12.25 -1.14 -14.47
CA LYS A 86 -12.52 -2.44 -13.83
C LYS A 86 -11.31 -3.38 -13.93
N ASP A 87 -10.66 -3.42 -15.09
CA ASP A 87 -9.45 -4.22 -15.30
C ASP A 87 -8.28 -3.72 -14.46
N ALA A 88 -8.13 -2.39 -14.33
CA ALA A 88 -7.11 -1.81 -13.48
C ALA A 88 -7.34 -2.14 -11.99
N LYS A 89 -8.58 -2.08 -11.53
CA LYS A 89 -8.95 -2.46 -10.16
C LYS A 89 -8.68 -3.94 -9.87
N LYS A 90 -9.14 -4.84 -10.76
CA LYS A 90 -8.87 -6.28 -10.67
C LYS A 90 -7.37 -6.57 -10.63
N TYR A 91 -6.60 -5.88 -11.45
CA TYR A 91 -5.15 -6.03 -11.45
C TYR A 91 -4.58 -5.67 -10.07
N LEU A 92 -4.93 -4.52 -9.49
CA LEU A 92 -4.43 -4.12 -8.16
C LEU A 92 -4.82 -5.08 -7.04
N GLU A 93 -6.03 -5.64 -7.10
CA GLU A 93 -6.50 -6.67 -6.17
C GLU A 93 -5.67 -7.96 -6.30
N SER A 94 -5.28 -8.33 -7.53
CA SER A 94 -4.52 -9.56 -7.82
C SER A 94 -3.02 -9.49 -7.52
N VAL A 95 -2.45 -8.29 -7.35
CA VAL A 95 -1.04 -8.17 -6.99
C VAL A 95 -0.82 -8.90 -5.64
N GLN A 96 0.37 -9.47 -5.40
CA GLN A 96 0.83 -9.87 -4.05
C GLN A 96 1.76 -8.79 -3.50
N THR A 97 1.55 -8.36 -2.25
CA THR A 97 2.25 -7.21 -1.68
C THR A 97 3.59 -7.71 -1.16
N SER A 98 4.65 -6.97 -1.44
CA SER A 98 5.83 -7.10 -0.60
C SER A 98 5.47 -6.62 0.81
N PRO A 99 6.04 -7.21 1.88
CA PRO A 99 5.91 -6.64 3.21
C PRO A 99 6.25 -5.14 3.15
N ASP A 100 5.46 -4.33 3.83
CA ASP A 100 5.75 -2.91 3.98
C ASP A 100 7.02 -2.80 4.81
N VAL A 101 8.15 -2.60 4.13
CA VAL A 101 9.37 -2.13 4.81
C VAL A 101 9.08 -0.68 5.18
N ASP A 102 9.17 -0.36 6.46
CA ASP A 102 8.99 0.99 6.96
C ASP A 102 9.93 1.94 6.17
N PRO A 103 9.39 2.97 5.47
CA PRO A 103 10.20 3.92 4.72
C PRO A 103 11.28 4.61 5.57
N GLU A 104 11.02 4.76 6.87
CA GLU A 104 11.98 5.30 7.82
C GLU A 104 13.13 4.32 8.05
N GLN A 105 12.82 3.04 8.23
CA GLN A 105 13.79 1.95 8.35
C GLN A 105 14.65 1.83 7.08
N GLU A 106 14.05 1.88 5.89
CA GLU A 106 14.81 1.83 4.63
C GLU A 106 15.77 3.03 4.49
N THR A 107 15.29 4.22 4.83
CA THR A 107 16.11 5.44 4.80
C THR A 107 17.27 5.37 5.80
N ARG A 108 17.02 4.83 7.00
CA ARG A 108 18.00 4.65 8.05
C ARG A 108 19.09 3.65 7.65
N ILE A 109 18.70 2.48 7.14
CA ILE A 109 19.62 1.45 6.62
C ILE A 109 20.52 2.05 5.52
N ARG A 110 19.95 2.83 4.59
CA ARG A 110 20.76 3.50 3.54
C ARG A 110 21.80 4.46 4.11
N ARG A 111 21.47 5.22 5.16
CA ARG A 111 22.44 6.11 5.84
C ARG A 111 23.55 5.31 6.51
N GLN A 112 23.21 4.22 7.20
CA GLN A 112 24.18 3.35 7.87
C GLN A 112 25.12 2.69 6.86
N LEU A 113 24.60 2.16 5.74
CA LEU A 113 25.42 1.61 4.65
C LEU A 113 26.41 2.63 4.07
N PHE A 114 25.97 3.88 3.89
CA PHE A 114 26.85 4.95 3.41
C PHE A 114 27.95 5.30 4.42
N ARG A 115 27.65 5.29 5.73
CA ARG A 115 28.64 5.50 6.80
C ARG A 115 29.66 4.34 6.82
N LEU A 116 29.20 3.09 6.72
CA LEU A 116 30.08 1.92 6.61
C LEU A 116 31.03 2.03 5.41
N GLN A 117 30.52 2.43 4.25
CA GLN A 117 31.34 2.60 3.05
C GLN A 117 32.43 3.66 3.26
N LYS A 118 32.11 4.79 3.89
CA LYS A 118 33.10 5.83 4.22
C LYS A 118 34.18 5.32 5.18
N ILE A 119 33.80 4.58 6.21
CA ILE A 119 34.73 3.98 7.17
C ILE A 119 35.64 2.99 6.43
N SER A 120 35.09 2.10 5.61
CA SER A 120 35.83 1.13 4.81
C SER A 120 36.88 1.78 3.91
N THR A 121 36.52 2.85 3.20
CA THR A 121 37.46 3.61 2.36
C THR A 121 38.60 4.21 3.18
N LYS A 122 38.31 4.79 4.36
CA LYS A 122 39.33 5.36 5.25
C LYS A 122 40.27 4.29 5.80
N LEU A 123 39.73 3.14 6.23
CA LEU A 123 40.53 2.00 6.68
C LEU A 123 41.41 1.42 5.58
N THR A 124 40.89 1.33 4.35
CA THR A 124 41.67 0.89 3.18
C THR A 124 42.85 1.84 2.92
N LYS A 125 42.62 3.16 3.03
CA LYS A 125 43.69 4.16 2.90
C LYS A 125 44.72 4.02 4.01
N ILE A 126 44.30 3.90 5.27
CA ILE A 126 45.21 3.68 6.40
C ILE A 126 46.01 2.38 6.24
N LYS A 127 45.39 1.30 5.74
CA LYS A 127 46.07 0.03 5.47
C LYS A 127 47.13 0.18 4.37
N SER A 128 46.85 0.94 3.32
CA SER A 128 47.83 1.29 2.29
C SER A 128 48.98 2.13 2.88
N ASP A 129 48.64 3.09 3.75
CA ASP A 129 49.59 3.92 4.50
C ASP A 129 50.25 3.17 5.69
N LEU A 130 50.03 1.87 5.88
CA LEU A 130 50.78 1.06 6.84
C LEU A 130 51.81 0.18 6.13
N GLY A 131 51.60 -0.10 4.84
CA GLY A 131 52.50 -0.93 4.02
C GLY A 131 53.69 -0.19 3.40
N GLN A 132 53.94 1.06 3.79
CA GLN A 132 55.10 1.85 3.34
C GLN A 132 56.03 2.12 4.53
N ASP A 133 57.35 2.17 4.28
CA ASP A 133 58.35 2.46 5.32
C ASP A 133 58.23 3.92 5.79
N TYR A 134 57.95 4.10 7.08
CA TYR A 134 57.71 5.42 7.66
C TYR A 134 58.49 5.68 8.95
N SER A 135 58.67 6.96 9.28
CA SER A 135 59.24 7.41 10.55
C SER A 135 58.27 7.19 11.72
N ARG A 136 58.81 7.08 12.94
CA ARG A 136 58.04 6.88 14.18
C ARG A 136 56.87 7.85 14.35
N GLY A 137 57.06 9.14 14.05
CA GLY A 137 55.98 10.15 14.14
C GLY A 137 54.84 9.93 13.13
N ARG A 138 55.10 9.27 12.00
CA ARG A 138 54.04 8.87 11.06
C ARG A 138 53.21 7.70 11.59
N TYR A 139 53.84 6.75 12.29
CA TYR A 139 53.12 5.65 12.94
C TYR A 139 52.22 6.15 14.08
N GLU A 140 52.66 7.11 14.87
CA GLU A 140 51.85 7.75 15.91
C GLU A 140 50.60 8.42 15.30
N LEU A 141 50.78 9.18 14.21
CA LEU A 141 49.67 9.80 13.49
C LEU A 141 48.70 8.78 12.84
N LEU A 142 49.21 7.63 12.40
CA LEU A 142 48.38 6.53 11.89
C LEU A 142 47.59 5.86 13.01
N ALA A 143 48.19 5.66 14.18
CA ALA A 143 47.53 5.11 15.35
C ALA A 143 46.34 6.00 15.79
N GLU A 144 46.54 7.32 15.84
CA GLU A 144 45.45 8.27 16.13
C GLU A 144 44.31 8.18 15.11
N LYS A 145 44.64 8.06 13.81
CA LYS A 145 43.63 7.91 12.75
C LYS A 145 42.83 6.61 12.89
N ILE A 146 43.50 5.50 13.22
CA ILE A 146 42.86 4.20 13.47
C ILE A 146 41.93 4.30 14.67
N GLN A 147 42.40 4.88 15.77
CA GLN A 147 41.60 5.08 16.98
C GLN A 147 40.38 5.97 16.72
N GLY A 148 40.52 6.98 15.86
CA GLY A 148 39.41 7.80 15.38
C GLY A 148 38.40 6.99 14.55
N GLN A 149 38.85 6.09 13.66
CA GLN A 149 37.93 5.21 12.92
C GLN A 149 37.24 4.21 13.85
N TRP A 150 37.94 3.68 14.85
CA TRP A 150 37.37 2.77 15.83
C TRP A 150 36.21 3.42 16.61
N ARG A 151 36.36 4.68 17.03
CA ARG A 151 35.26 5.44 17.65
C ARG A 151 34.05 5.57 16.74
N SER A 152 34.24 5.94 15.47
CA SER A 152 33.14 6.03 14.50
C SER A 152 32.45 4.69 14.22
N ILE A 153 33.18 3.57 14.33
CA ILE A 153 32.59 2.21 14.23
C ILE A 153 31.72 1.93 15.45
N MET A 154 32.21 2.23 16.66
CA MET A 154 31.46 2.02 17.89
C MET A 154 30.17 2.84 17.94
N GLU A 155 30.22 4.12 17.55
CA GLU A 155 29.02 4.98 17.45
C GLU A 155 27.98 4.40 16.48
N LEU A 156 28.42 3.89 15.34
CA LEU A 156 27.52 3.27 14.37
C LEU A 156 26.96 1.94 14.88
N HIS A 157 27.75 1.16 15.60
CA HIS A 157 27.31 -0.09 16.21
C HIS A 157 26.25 0.16 17.29
N GLU A 158 26.45 1.17 18.13
CA GLU A 158 25.48 1.58 19.16
C GLU A 158 24.17 2.07 18.53
N GLU A 159 24.23 2.88 17.46
CA GLU A 159 23.05 3.30 16.69
C GLU A 159 22.29 2.11 16.10
N ILE A 160 23.00 1.13 15.53
CA ILE A 160 22.38 -0.10 15.01
C ILE A 160 21.71 -0.89 16.15
N PHE A 161 22.43 -1.09 17.25
CA PHE A 161 21.97 -1.91 18.38
C PHE A 161 20.75 -1.30 19.09
N VAL A 162 20.75 0.02 19.33
CA VAL A 162 19.60 0.72 19.92
C VAL A 162 18.37 0.56 19.03
N HIS A 163 18.53 0.67 17.71
CA HIS A 163 17.41 0.55 16.80
C HIS A 163 16.93 -0.90 16.60
N GLU A 164 17.80 -1.90 16.63
CA GLU A 164 17.37 -3.31 16.66
C GLU A 164 16.51 -3.60 17.89
N ARG A 165 16.88 -3.06 19.06
CA ARG A 165 16.12 -3.21 20.30
C ARG A 165 14.79 -2.45 20.31
N GLU A 166 14.78 -1.21 19.80
CA GLU A 166 13.55 -0.43 19.62
C GLU A 166 12.58 -1.10 18.64
N PHE A 167 13.09 -1.78 17.61
CA PHE A 167 12.27 -2.56 16.67
C PHE A 167 11.76 -3.86 17.30
N GLU A 168 12.55 -4.56 18.11
CA GLU A 168 12.07 -5.70 18.90
C GLU A 168 10.92 -5.26 19.83
N ASP A 169 11.10 -4.19 20.61
CA ASP A 169 10.09 -3.71 21.56
C ASP A 169 8.81 -3.24 20.85
N LYS A 170 8.92 -2.55 19.70
CA LYS A 170 7.74 -2.16 18.90
C LYS A 170 7.06 -3.34 18.24
N TYR A 171 7.82 -4.30 17.70
CA TYR A 171 7.28 -5.51 17.09
C TYR A 171 6.49 -6.34 18.10
N PHE A 172 6.99 -6.51 19.33
CA PHE A 172 6.27 -7.19 20.40
C PHE A 172 5.03 -6.41 20.86
N ALA A 173 5.11 -5.08 20.94
CA ALA A 173 3.97 -4.24 21.31
C ALA A 173 2.84 -4.33 20.27
N ASP A 174 3.17 -4.27 18.99
CA ASP A 174 2.21 -4.36 17.88
C ASP A 174 1.63 -5.77 17.75
N GLU A 175 2.44 -6.83 17.89
CA GLU A 175 1.96 -8.22 17.90
C GLU A 175 1.01 -8.48 19.08
N MET A 176 1.31 -7.91 20.26
CA MET A 176 0.45 -8.01 21.44
C MET A 176 -0.84 -7.19 21.30
N TYR A 177 -0.78 -6.05 20.61
CA TYR A 177 -1.95 -5.23 20.28
C TYR A 177 -2.87 -5.93 19.27
N GLU A 178 -2.33 -6.47 18.18
CA GLU A 178 -3.09 -7.26 17.21
C GLU A 178 -3.74 -8.49 17.86
N LYS A 179 -3.00 -9.23 18.71
CA LYS A 179 -3.55 -10.34 19.50
C LYS A 179 -4.66 -9.92 20.47
N THR A 180 -4.60 -8.71 21.04
CA THR A 180 -5.67 -8.21 21.91
C THR A 180 -6.89 -7.72 21.13
N GLU A 181 -6.70 -7.08 19.97
CA GLU A 181 -7.79 -6.68 19.07
C GLU A 181 -8.51 -7.92 18.49
N GLU A 182 -7.79 -8.95 18.04
CA GLU A 182 -8.40 -10.21 17.59
C GLU A 182 -9.24 -10.89 18.69
N LYS A 183 -8.80 -10.81 19.95
CA LYS A 183 -9.56 -11.33 21.10
C LYS A 183 -10.81 -10.49 21.39
N LYS A 184 -10.76 -9.17 21.18
CA LYS A 184 -11.94 -8.30 21.31
C LYS A 184 -12.96 -8.57 20.20
N VAL A 185 -12.52 -8.76 18.96
CA VAL A 185 -13.40 -9.12 17.83
C VAL A 185 -14.09 -10.48 18.09
N ARG A 186 -13.34 -11.52 18.47
CA ARG A 186 -13.92 -12.82 18.85
C ARG A 186 -14.82 -12.77 20.09
N GLY A 187 -14.56 -11.83 21.00
CA GLY A 187 -15.39 -11.57 22.18
C GLY A 187 -16.70 -10.84 21.89
N CYS A 188 -16.75 -10.03 20.84
CA CYS A 188 -17.95 -9.37 20.35
C CYS A 188 -18.89 -10.37 19.65
N ASP A 189 -18.35 -11.25 18.81
CA ASP A 189 -19.16 -12.24 18.07
C ASP A 189 -19.88 -13.24 19.01
N ARG A 190 -19.27 -13.58 20.15
CA ARG A 190 -19.92 -14.45 21.16
C ARG A 190 -21.03 -13.78 21.97
N LYS A 191 -21.12 -12.45 22.00
CA LYS A 191 -22.16 -11.73 22.77
C LYS A 191 -23.43 -11.45 21.97
N THR A 192 -23.37 -11.50 20.64
CA THR A 192 -24.52 -11.31 19.74
C THR A 192 -25.35 -12.57 19.52
N GLU A 193 -24.81 -13.77 19.76
CA GLU A 193 -25.57 -15.03 19.56
C GLU A 193 -26.48 -15.44 20.74
N ARG A 194 -26.44 -14.78 21.90
CA ARG A 194 -27.20 -15.19 23.10
C ARG A 194 -28.51 -14.44 23.38
N LYS A 195 -29.10 -13.76 22.40
CA LYS A 195 -30.44 -13.17 22.56
C LYS A 195 -31.31 -13.45 21.34
N ASN A 196 -31.99 -14.60 21.35
CA ASN A 196 -33.32 -14.81 20.76
C ASN A 196 -33.83 -16.23 21.12
N PRO A 197 -34.68 -16.42 22.15
CA PRO A 197 -35.47 -17.62 22.24
C PRO A 197 -36.72 -17.43 21.38
N VAL A 198 -36.70 -17.97 20.16
CA VAL A 198 -37.91 -18.14 19.34
C VAL A 198 -38.79 -19.17 20.03
N THR A 199 -39.88 -18.71 20.65
CA THR A 199 -40.89 -19.60 21.23
C THR A 199 -41.85 -20.00 20.12
N VAL A 200 -41.64 -21.18 19.54
CA VAL A 200 -42.56 -21.77 18.56
C VAL A 200 -43.76 -22.35 19.30
N ARG A 201 -44.95 -21.76 19.10
CA ARG A 201 -46.24 -22.36 19.49
C ARG A 201 -46.62 -23.43 18.45
N PRO A 202 -46.97 -24.67 18.83
CA PRO A 202 -47.62 -25.60 17.93
C PRO A 202 -49.13 -25.29 17.90
N SER A 203 -49.61 -24.90 16.72
CA SER A 203 -51.01 -24.96 16.32
C SER A 203 -51.26 -26.32 15.69
N THR A 204 -52.17 -27.12 16.24
CA THR A 204 -52.80 -28.23 15.52
C THR A 204 -54.28 -28.24 15.85
N GLY A 205 -55.10 -28.18 14.80
CA GLY A 205 -56.55 -28.13 14.85
C GLY A 205 -57.21 -29.51 14.79
N GLU A 206 -58.39 -29.54 15.42
CA GLU A 206 -59.64 -30.22 15.05
C GLU A 206 -59.68 -31.72 14.71
N THR A 207 -60.51 -32.46 15.47
CA THR A 207 -61.47 -33.42 14.89
C THR A 207 -62.71 -33.58 15.80
N LYS A 208 -63.89 -33.72 15.19
CA LYS A 208 -65.26 -33.67 15.77
C LYS A 208 -65.78 -35.05 16.22
N HIS A 209 -66.52 -35.08 17.36
CA HIS A 209 -67.71 -35.89 17.81
C HIS A 209 -67.79 -37.43 17.57
N PRO A 210 -68.63 -38.26 18.26
CA PRO A 210 -69.85 -37.95 19.04
C PRO A 210 -70.07 -38.71 20.39
N ILE A 211 -71.21 -38.39 21.00
CA ILE A 211 -71.87 -38.89 22.21
C ILE A 211 -72.14 -40.40 22.19
N THR A 212 -71.99 -41.08 23.34
CA THR A 212 -72.83 -42.22 23.75
C THR A 212 -73.10 -42.18 25.27
N PRO A 213 -74.30 -42.58 25.74
CA PRO A 213 -74.67 -42.54 27.14
C PRO A 213 -74.42 -43.88 27.85
N ASN A 214 -74.18 -43.82 29.17
CA ASN A 214 -74.66 -44.78 30.18
C ASN A 214 -74.66 -44.09 31.54
#